data_AF-A0AAV9THF1-F1
#
_entry.id   AF-A0AAV9THF1-F1
#
_cell.length_a   1.000
_cell.length_b   1.000
_cell.length_c   1.000
_cell.angle_alpha   90.00
_cell.angle_beta   90.00
_cell.angle_gamma   90.00
#
_symmetry.space_group_name_H-M   'P 1'
#
loop_
_entity.id
_entity.type
_entity.pdbx_description
1 polymer ?
#
loop_
_entity_poly.entity_id
_entity_poly.type
_entity_poly.pdbx_seq_one_letter_code
_entity_poly.pdbx_strand_id
1 'polypeptide(L)'
;MATSTKNIAVIIGSTRVNRIGDQVSEFIRAVLSSEQVGIPVALNLVDIKAFNLPLFDEAVMPATVPAQAQFANKHSIKWNAEIEKYDAYVFVTPEYNFGVPGATKNAIDYLYHAWIGKPVLIVSYGIMGGKSASESLKTTLEGMRLQVVEPRPAFEFPERNAEQHNMSPGLMGAMGGRLVDSVVADWKTKTDELLSGYNNLIQKLQ
;
A
#
# COMPACT_ATOMS: atom_id res chain seq x y z
N MET A 1 32.07 -2.12 5.35
CA MET A 1 31.43 -0.90 4.80
C MET A 1 30.13 -0.70 5.56
N ALA A 2 29.79 0.52 5.99
CA ALA A 2 28.50 0.76 6.63
C ALA A 2 27.39 0.48 5.62
N THR A 3 26.44 -0.39 5.96
CA THR A 3 25.27 -0.67 5.12
C THR A 3 24.43 0.61 5.00
N SER A 4 24.17 1.06 3.76
CA SER A 4 23.33 2.22 3.50
C SER A 4 21.88 1.94 3.93
N THR A 5 21.24 2.88 4.62
CA THR A 5 19.82 2.78 5.01
C THR A 5 18.94 2.56 3.79
N LYS A 6 18.08 1.54 3.85
CA LYS A 6 17.06 1.27 2.82
C LYS A 6 15.79 2.05 3.10
N ASN A 7 15.27 2.76 2.10
CA ASN A 7 14.05 3.54 2.21
C ASN A 7 12.86 2.73 1.70
N ILE A 8 11.85 2.53 2.54
CA ILE A 8 10.62 1.82 2.18
C ILE A 8 9.44 2.78 2.27
N ALA A 9 8.66 2.86 1.21
CA ALA A 9 7.43 3.64 1.18
C ALA A 9 6.25 2.80 1.67
N VAL A 10 5.56 3.25 2.71
CA VAL A 10 4.27 2.72 3.15
C VAL A 10 3.18 3.55 2.46
N ILE A 11 2.64 3.01 1.36
CA ILE A 11 1.74 3.72 0.44
C ILE A 11 0.29 3.57 0.89
N ILE A 12 -0.38 4.68 1.17
CA ILE A 12 -1.80 4.72 1.53
C ILE A 12 -2.66 4.63 0.26
N GLY A 13 -3.34 3.51 0.06
CA GLY A 13 -4.09 3.16 -1.15
C GLY A 13 -5.54 3.67 -1.21
N SER A 14 -5.85 4.89 -0.76
CA SER A 14 -7.21 5.44 -0.85
C SER A 14 -7.24 6.95 -0.87
N THR A 15 -8.10 7.54 -1.70
CA THR A 15 -8.32 8.99 -1.77
C THR A 15 -9.67 9.46 -1.23
N ARG A 16 -10.51 8.55 -0.68
CA ARG A 16 -11.83 8.90 -0.14
C ARG A 16 -11.74 10.03 0.89
N VAL A 17 -12.79 10.83 0.99
CA VAL A 17 -12.90 11.88 2.02
C VAL A 17 -12.97 11.22 3.39
N ASN A 18 -13.97 10.35 3.60
CA ASN A 18 -14.05 9.49 4.76
C ASN A 18 -13.31 8.19 4.46
N ARG A 19 -12.08 8.09 4.98
CA ARG A 19 -11.19 6.93 4.87
C ARG A 19 -10.50 6.71 6.21
N ILE A 20 -10.02 5.49 6.41
CA ILE A 20 -9.18 5.12 7.55
C ILE A 20 -7.75 4.74 7.12
N GLY A 21 -7.42 4.90 5.83
CA GLY A 21 -6.16 4.40 5.27
C GLY A 21 -4.92 5.02 5.89
N ASP A 22 -5.01 6.27 6.35
CA ASP A 22 -4.00 6.96 7.15
C ASP A 22 -3.77 6.27 8.50
N GLN A 23 -4.84 6.02 9.26
CA GLN A 23 -4.80 5.35 10.56
C GLN A 23 -4.31 3.90 10.44
N VAL A 24 -4.78 3.17 9.42
CA VAL A 24 -4.32 1.81 9.13
C VAL A 24 -2.83 1.81 8.77
N SER A 25 -2.39 2.70 7.87
CA SER A 25 -0.97 2.74 7.46
C SER A 25 -0.05 3.13 8.60
N GLU A 26 -0.50 3.99 9.52
CA GLU A 26 0.24 4.33 10.73
C GLU A 26 0.33 3.15 11.69
N PHE A 27 -0.76 2.40 11.88
CA PHE A 27 -0.75 1.14 12.64
C PHE A 27 0.26 0.15 12.04
N ILE A 28 0.21 -0.09 10.73
CA ILE A 28 1.14 -0.98 10.03
C ILE A 28 2.58 -0.49 10.21
N ARG A 29 2.85 0.79 9.95
CA ARG A 29 4.18 1.38 10.11
C ARG A 29 4.72 1.22 11.53
N ALA A 30 3.87 1.40 12.55
CA ALA A 30 4.25 1.23 13.94
C ALA A 30 4.63 -0.22 14.26
N VAL A 31 3.87 -1.20 13.78
CA VAL A 31 4.20 -2.63 13.94
C VAL A 31 5.52 -2.95 13.25
N LEU A 32 5.69 -2.54 11.98
CA LEU A 32 6.92 -2.80 11.22
C LEU A 32 8.16 -2.12 11.83
N SER A 33 7.99 -0.94 12.43
CA SER A 33 9.08 -0.20 13.08
C SER A 33 9.54 -0.84 14.39
N SER A 34 8.71 -1.70 15.00
CA SER A 34 9.07 -2.45 16.20
C SER A 34 9.84 -3.75 15.90
N GLU A 35 9.84 -4.19 14.64
CA GLU A 35 10.52 -5.41 14.22
C GLU A 35 12.02 -5.16 14.02
N GLN A 36 12.85 -5.97 14.69
CA GLN A 36 14.30 -5.88 14.53
C GLN A 36 14.73 -6.62 13.25
N VAL A 37 15.21 -5.87 12.27
CA VAL A 37 15.68 -6.42 10.99
C VAL A 37 17.20 -6.23 10.84
N GLY A 38 17.84 -7.11 10.06
CA GLY A 38 19.30 -7.18 9.94
C GLY A 38 19.99 -6.06 9.13
N ILE A 39 19.23 -5.06 8.67
CA ILE A 39 19.72 -3.91 7.89
C ILE A 39 19.07 -2.61 8.39
N PRO A 40 19.72 -1.45 8.25
CA PRO A 40 19.08 -0.17 8.56
C PRO A 40 17.94 0.12 7.56
N VAL A 41 16.75 0.41 8.08
CA VAL A 41 15.54 0.69 7.28
C VAL A 41 14.88 1.98 7.75
N ALA A 42 14.43 2.81 6.81
CA ALA A 42 13.57 3.96 7.05
C ALA A 42 12.20 3.76 6.40
N LEU A 43 11.14 3.74 7.21
CA LEU A 43 9.75 3.62 6.75
C LEU A 43 9.12 5.01 6.61
N ASN A 44 8.62 5.33 5.42
CA ASN A 44 8.05 6.65 5.12
C ASN A 44 6.61 6.50 4.64
N LEU A 45 5.67 7.24 5.22
CA LEU A 45 4.29 7.27 4.72
C LEU A 45 4.21 8.06 3.41
N VAL A 46 3.55 7.48 2.41
CA VAL A 46 3.28 8.15 1.13
C VAL A 46 1.77 8.08 0.86
N ASP A 47 1.10 9.22 0.89
CA ASP A 47 -0.34 9.30 0.63
C ASP A 47 -0.62 9.67 -0.83
N ILE A 48 -1.21 8.75 -1.59
CA ILE A 48 -1.56 9.00 -3.00
C ILE A 48 -2.52 10.19 -3.15
N LYS A 49 -3.33 10.51 -2.12
CA LYS A 49 -4.25 11.66 -2.14
C LYS A 49 -3.51 12.99 -2.17
N ALA A 50 -2.31 13.07 -1.57
CA ALA A 50 -1.52 14.30 -1.53
C ALA A 50 -1.04 14.74 -2.93
N PHE A 51 -0.96 13.81 -3.89
CA PHE A 51 -0.53 14.09 -5.25
C PHE A 51 -1.65 14.60 -6.15
N ASN A 52 -2.92 14.44 -5.74
CA ASN A 52 -4.11 14.89 -6.48
C ASN A 52 -4.04 14.53 -7.98
N LEU A 53 -3.68 13.28 -8.28
CA LEU A 53 -3.53 12.81 -9.65
C LEU A 53 -4.89 12.84 -10.37
N PRO A 54 -5.01 13.50 -11.53
CA PRO A 54 -6.19 13.37 -12.37
C PRO A 54 -6.32 11.92 -12.87
N LEU A 55 -7.48 11.56 -13.42
CA LEU A 55 -7.56 10.33 -14.20
C LEU A 55 -6.50 10.40 -15.31
N PHE A 56 -5.70 9.36 -15.45
CA PHE A 56 -4.52 9.31 -16.33
C PHE A 56 -4.63 10.21 -17.56
N ASP A 57 -3.81 11.26 -17.63
CA ASP A 57 -3.86 12.32 -18.63
C ASP A 57 -2.49 12.62 -19.29
N GLU A 58 -1.52 11.73 -19.13
CA GLU A 58 -0.26 11.82 -19.88
C GLU A 58 -0.51 11.47 -21.36
N ALA A 59 0.08 12.27 -22.26
CA ALA A 59 -0.09 12.10 -23.70
C ALA A 59 0.61 10.84 -24.24
N VAL A 60 1.59 10.33 -23.50
CA VAL A 60 2.41 9.17 -23.89
C VAL A 60 2.29 8.07 -22.85
N MET A 61 2.46 6.83 -23.31
CA MET A 61 2.49 5.69 -22.41
C MET A 61 3.71 5.77 -21.48
N PRO A 62 3.60 5.56 -20.16
CA PRO A 62 4.73 5.70 -19.24
C PRO A 62 5.90 4.78 -19.55
N ALA A 63 5.64 3.61 -20.13
CA ALA A 63 6.68 2.67 -20.59
C ALA A 63 7.51 3.19 -21.79
N THR A 64 7.03 4.23 -22.48
CA THR A 64 7.73 4.87 -23.61
C THR A 64 8.47 6.14 -23.21
N VAL A 65 8.24 6.66 -22.00
CA VAL A 65 9.02 7.76 -21.44
C VAL A 65 10.38 7.19 -21.07
N PRO A 66 11.49 7.62 -21.72
CA PRO A 66 12.82 7.15 -21.33
C PRO A 66 13.04 7.32 -19.83
N ALA A 67 13.73 6.40 -19.17
CA ALA A 67 13.91 6.45 -17.71
C ALA A 67 14.55 7.76 -17.21
N GLN A 68 15.28 8.48 -18.06
CA GLN A 68 15.90 9.78 -17.77
C GLN A 68 15.12 10.99 -18.32
N ALA A 69 14.00 10.76 -19.02
CA ALA A 69 13.13 11.81 -19.52
C ALA A 69 12.08 12.19 -18.46
N GLN A 70 11.60 13.43 -18.52
CA GLN A 70 10.57 13.92 -17.62
C GLN A 70 9.19 13.72 -18.24
N PHE A 71 8.23 13.31 -17.41
CA PHE A 71 6.80 13.41 -17.72
C PHE A 71 6.41 14.85 -18.08
N ALA A 72 5.35 15.02 -18.88
CA ALA A 72 4.92 16.35 -19.29
C ALA A 72 4.22 17.09 -18.15
N ASN A 73 3.39 16.38 -17.37
CA ASN A 73 2.55 17.02 -16.37
C ASN A 73 3.26 17.13 -15.01
N LYS A 74 3.05 18.27 -14.33
CA LYS A 74 3.69 18.56 -13.03
C LYS A 74 3.35 17.54 -11.95
N HIS A 75 2.14 16.98 -11.94
CA HIS A 75 1.74 15.97 -10.95
C HIS A 75 2.45 14.64 -11.20
N SER A 76 2.63 14.23 -12.46
CA SER A 76 3.37 13.02 -12.84
C SER A 76 4.85 13.14 -12.50
N ILE A 77 5.47 14.29 -12.78
CA ILE A 77 6.86 14.57 -12.36
C ILE A 77 7.01 14.43 -10.84
N LYS A 78 6.11 15.04 -10.06
CA LYS A 78 6.13 14.96 -8.60
C LYS A 78 5.92 13.54 -8.09
N TRP A 79 4.97 12.82 -8.67
CA TRP A 79 4.67 11.44 -8.27
C TRP A 79 5.83 10.50 -8.60
N ASN A 80 6.41 10.62 -9.79
CA ASN A 80 7.60 9.86 -10.17
C ASN A 80 8.77 10.13 -9.21
N ALA A 81 9.07 11.42 -8.97
CA ALA A 81 10.16 11.82 -8.10
C ALA A 81 9.96 11.37 -6.64
N GLU A 82 8.72 11.23 -6.18
CA GLU A 82 8.45 10.63 -4.87
C GLU A 82 8.79 9.14 -4.86
N ILE A 83 8.22 8.39 -5.81
CA ILE A 83 8.33 6.93 -5.86
C ILE A 83 9.75 6.45 -6.13
N GLU A 84 10.56 7.22 -6.86
CA GLU A 84 11.96 6.91 -7.15
C GLU A 84 12.85 6.87 -5.92
N LYS A 85 12.49 7.56 -4.81
CA LYS A 85 13.29 7.62 -3.58
C LYS A 85 13.41 6.30 -2.84
N TYR A 86 12.53 5.34 -3.14
CA TYR A 86 12.33 4.14 -2.33
C TYR A 86 12.92 2.91 -2.98
N ASP A 87 13.55 2.07 -2.16
CA ASP A 87 14.09 0.77 -2.53
C ASP A 87 13.01 -0.32 -2.55
N ALA A 88 11.95 -0.17 -1.75
CA ALA A 88 10.83 -1.11 -1.64
C ALA A 88 9.52 -0.40 -1.26
N TYR A 89 8.42 -1.15 -1.33
CA TYR A 89 7.09 -0.64 -1.01
C TYR A 89 6.31 -1.55 -0.07
N VAL A 90 5.46 -0.95 0.75
CA VAL A 90 4.35 -1.61 1.45
C VAL A 90 3.08 -0.92 0.97
N PHE A 91 2.32 -1.56 0.08
CA PHE A 91 1.02 -1.04 -0.37
C PHE A 91 -0.06 -1.39 0.65
N VAL A 92 -0.64 -0.37 1.29
CA VAL A 92 -1.75 -0.53 2.23
C VAL A 92 -3.06 -0.18 1.52
N THR A 93 -3.83 -1.19 1.13
CA THR A 93 -5.02 -1.00 0.27
C THR A 93 -6.32 -1.43 0.95
N PRO A 94 -7.38 -0.59 0.94
CA PRO A 94 -8.72 -1.11 1.17
C PRO A 94 -9.20 -1.91 -0.05
N GLU A 95 -10.34 -2.56 0.11
CA GLU A 95 -11.11 -3.13 -1.00
C GLU A 95 -12.36 -2.31 -1.31
N TYR A 96 -12.52 -1.93 -2.58
CA TYR A 96 -13.74 -1.31 -3.10
C TYR A 96 -14.34 -2.21 -4.16
N ASN A 97 -15.58 -2.67 -3.92
CA ASN A 97 -16.35 -3.50 -4.84
C ASN A 97 -15.54 -4.71 -5.36
N PHE A 98 -14.91 -5.46 -4.46
CA PHE A 98 -14.08 -6.63 -4.77
C PHE A 98 -12.85 -6.35 -5.66
N GLY A 99 -12.30 -5.14 -5.60
CA GLY A 99 -11.11 -4.79 -6.34
C GLY A 99 -10.25 -3.72 -5.68
N VAL A 100 -9.08 -3.51 -6.29
CA VAL A 100 -8.19 -2.40 -5.95
C VAL A 100 -8.92 -1.07 -6.17
N PRO A 101 -8.78 -0.08 -5.28
CA PRO A 101 -9.38 1.24 -5.49
C PRO A 101 -8.92 1.87 -6.80
N GLY A 102 -9.85 2.46 -7.55
CA GLY A 102 -9.54 3.08 -8.84
C GLY A 102 -8.43 4.13 -8.76
N ALA A 103 -8.39 4.94 -7.69
CA ALA A 103 -7.32 5.92 -7.49
C ALA A 103 -5.94 5.28 -7.25
N THR A 104 -5.88 4.12 -6.57
CA THR A 104 -4.65 3.36 -6.36
C THR A 104 -4.15 2.78 -7.66
N LYS A 105 -5.05 2.19 -8.46
CA LYS A 105 -4.73 1.71 -9.81
C LYS A 105 -4.23 2.84 -10.71
N ASN A 106 -4.94 3.97 -10.69
CA ASN A 106 -4.56 5.18 -11.42
C ASN A 106 -3.15 5.65 -11.03
N ALA A 107 -2.82 5.71 -9.74
CA ALA A 107 -1.47 6.07 -9.28
C ALA A 107 -0.38 5.11 -9.79
N ILE A 108 -0.67 3.81 -9.88
CA ILE A 108 0.26 2.84 -10.45
C ILE A 108 0.43 3.09 -11.96
N ASP A 109 -0.68 3.35 -12.66
CA ASP A 109 -0.73 3.55 -14.11
C ASP A 109 0.05 4.77 -14.61
N TYR A 110 0.33 5.74 -13.75
CA TYR A 110 1.15 6.91 -14.11
C TYR A 110 2.62 6.57 -14.36
N LEU A 111 3.16 5.52 -13.77
CA LEU A 111 4.61 5.27 -13.76
C LEU A 111 4.91 3.88 -14.33
N TYR A 112 6.11 3.73 -14.91
CA TYR A 112 6.63 2.43 -15.35
C TYR A 112 8.00 2.15 -14.75
N HIS A 113 9.01 2.94 -15.12
CA HIS A 113 10.40 2.71 -14.73
C HIS A 113 10.65 2.79 -13.22
N ALA A 114 9.96 3.67 -12.51
CA ALA A 114 10.10 3.84 -11.06
C ALA A 114 9.69 2.59 -10.26
N TRP A 115 8.90 1.69 -10.85
CA TRP A 115 8.43 0.44 -10.23
C TRP A 115 9.35 -0.76 -10.47
N ILE A 116 10.02 -0.82 -11.62
CA ILE A 116 10.63 -2.05 -12.13
C ILE A 116 11.60 -2.66 -11.12
N GLY A 117 11.41 -3.96 -10.85
CA GLY A 117 12.32 -4.78 -10.06
C GLY A 117 12.22 -4.56 -8.55
N LYS A 118 11.49 -3.54 -8.08
CA LYS A 118 11.40 -3.23 -6.66
C LYS A 118 10.52 -4.23 -5.92
N PRO A 119 10.94 -4.72 -4.75
CA PRO A 119 10.14 -5.61 -3.93
C PRO A 119 8.98 -4.85 -3.28
N VAL A 120 7.86 -5.54 -3.09
CA VAL A 120 6.63 -4.95 -2.56
C VAL A 120 5.84 -5.93 -1.70
N LEU A 121 5.42 -5.47 -0.52
CA LEU A 121 4.46 -6.15 0.34
C LEU A 121 3.07 -5.53 0.14
N ILE A 122 2.06 -6.37 -0.01
CA ILE A 122 0.66 -5.91 -0.05
C ILE A 122 0.02 -6.19 1.31
N VAL A 123 -0.55 -5.15 1.91
CA VAL A 123 -1.36 -5.23 3.11
C VAL A 123 -2.76 -4.77 2.75
N SER A 124 -3.73 -5.68 2.82
CA SER A 124 -5.13 -5.34 2.54
C SER A 124 -5.96 -5.23 3.80
N TYR A 125 -7.05 -4.47 3.76
CA TYR A 125 -7.98 -4.38 4.88
C TYR A 125 -9.42 -4.15 4.41
N GLY A 126 -10.39 -4.53 5.25
CA GLY A 126 -11.81 -4.27 4.99
C GLY A 126 -12.72 -5.26 5.69
N ILE A 127 -13.99 -5.30 5.25
CA ILE A 127 -15.05 -6.15 5.83
C ILE A 127 -14.63 -7.62 5.92
N MET A 128 -13.91 -8.14 4.92
CA MET A 128 -13.37 -9.51 4.87
C MET A 128 -11.86 -9.50 4.60
N GLY A 129 -11.16 -8.47 5.08
CA GLY A 129 -9.71 -8.32 4.92
C GLY A 129 -9.23 -7.80 3.56
N GLY A 130 -10.14 -7.56 2.61
CA GLY A 130 -9.81 -6.99 1.30
C GLY A 130 -9.05 -7.93 0.36
N LYS A 131 -9.36 -9.23 0.43
CA LYS A 131 -8.63 -10.29 -0.28
C LYS A 131 -8.70 -10.13 -1.81
N SER A 132 -9.85 -9.74 -2.37
CA SER A 132 -9.98 -9.54 -3.82
C SER A 132 -9.19 -8.33 -4.29
N ALA A 133 -9.12 -7.27 -3.49
CA ALA A 133 -8.23 -6.14 -3.75
C ALA A 133 -6.76 -6.56 -3.72
N SER A 134 -6.36 -7.40 -2.76
CA SER A 134 -5.00 -7.94 -2.68
C SER A 134 -4.63 -8.74 -3.93
N GLU A 135 -5.52 -9.64 -4.40
CA GLU A 135 -5.30 -10.41 -5.64
C GLU A 135 -5.18 -9.51 -6.88
N SER A 136 -6.13 -8.59 -7.05
CA SER A 136 -6.13 -7.67 -8.20
C SER A 136 -4.88 -6.77 -8.22
N LEU A 137 -4.46 -6.31 -7.04
CA LEU A 137 -3.26 -5.50 -6.90
C LEU A 137 -2.00 -6.34 -7.18
N LYS A 138 -1.92 -7.59 -6.71
CA LYS A 138 -0.82 -8.51 -7.03
C LYS A 138 -0.66 -8.67 -8.55
N THR A 139 -1.75 -8.98 -9.26
CA THR A 139 -1.73 -9.10 -10.72
C THR A 139 -1.20 -7.83 -11.39
N THR A 140 -1.64 -6.66 -10.92
CA THR A 140 -1.19 -5.36 -11.45
C THR A 140 0.30 -5.15 -11.18
N LEU A 141 0.77 -5.34 -9.94
CA LEU A 141 2.14 -5.07 -9.54
C LEU A 141 3.15 -6.03 -10.20
N GLU A 142 2.82 -7.32 -10.30
CA GLU A 142 3.65 -8.29 -11.02
C GLU A 142 3.71 -7.97 -12.53
N GLY A 143 2.59 -7.56 -13.12
CA GLY A 143 2.54 -7.08 -14.51
C GLY A 143 3.42 -5.85 -14.75
N MET A 144 3.56 -5.00 -13.72
CA MET A 144 4.44 -3.83 -13.70
C MET A 144 5.89 -4.16 -13.26
N ARG A 145 6.24 -5.45 -13.22
CA ARG A 145 7.58 -5.98 -12.90
C ARG A 145 8.05 -5.70 -11.46
N LEU A 146 7.15 -5.41 -10.51
CA LEU A 146 7.49 -5.46 -9.09
C LEU A 146 7.61 -6.90 -8.61
N GLN A 147 8.36 -7.10 -7.52
CA GLN A 147 8.48 -8.41 -6.88
C GLN A 147 7.55 -8.47 -5.66
N VAL A 148 6.33 -8.97 -5.85
CA VAL A 148 5.37 -9.13 -4.74
C VAL A 148 5.86 -10.24 -3.80
N VAL A 149 5.97 -9.93 -2.51
CA VAL A 149 6.34 -10.90 -1.47
C VAL A 149 5.10 -11.48 -0.79
N GLU A 150 5.22 -12.72 -0.35
CA GLU A 150 4.21 -13.45 0.43
C GLU A 150 4.72 -13.66 1.88
N PRO A 151 3.84 -13.86 2.88
CA PRO A 151 2.38 -13.74 2.78
C PRO A 151 1.94 -12.28 2.63
N ARG A 152 0.76 -12.08 2.01
CA ARG A 152 0.07 -10.79 1.93
C ARG A 152 -1.00 -10.67 3.03
N PRO A 153 -0.73 -10.00 4.16
CA PRO A 153 -1.66 -9.93 5.29
C PRO A 153 -2.97 -9.22 4.92
N ALA A 154 -4.08 -9.79 5.40
CA ALA A 154 -5.43 -9.29 5.18
C ALA A 154 -6.13 -9.00 6.52
N PHE A 155 -6.29 -7.71 6.85
CA PHE A 155 -6.87 -7.24 8.11
C PHE A 155 -8.40 -7.11 8.04
N GLU A 156 -9.10 -8.12 8.54
CA GLU A 156 -10.57 -8.19 8.59
C GLU A 156 -11.15 -7.35 9.74
N PHE A 157 -12.29 -6.70 9.52
CA PHE A 157 -13.05 -6.11 10.63
C PHE A 157 -13.69 -7.21 11.49
N PRO A 158 -13.32 -7.34 12.78
CA PRO A 158 -13.91 -8.33 13.67
C PRO A 158 -15.41 -8.11 13.88
N GLU A 159 -16.09 -9.14 14.40
CA GLU A 159 -17.49 -9.08 14.80
C GLU A 159 -18.46 -8.70 13.66
N ARG A 160 -18.16 -9.10 12.41
CA ARG A 160 -19.11 -8.88 11.31
C ARG A 160 -20.36 -9.73 11.47
N ASN A 161 -21.51 -9.11 11.27
CA ASN A 161 -22.80 -9.79 11.21
C ASN A 161 -23.19 -10.08 9.76
N ALA A 162 -23.06 -11.33 9.32
CA ALA A 162 -23.37 -11.75 7.95
C ALA A 162 -24.86 -11.55 7.58
N GLU A 163 -25.76 -11.67 8.55
CA GLU A 163 -27.21 -11.49 8.35
C GLU A 163 -27.59 -10.01 8.21
N GLN A 164 -26.73 -9.11 8.71
CA GLN A 164 -26.91 -7.67 8.63
C GLN A 164 -25.89 -7.06 7.68
N HIS A 165 -25.78 -7.55 6.45
CA HIS A 165 -24.91 -6.98 5.41
C HIS A 165 -23.43 -6.80 5.85
N ASN A 166 -22.93 -7.68 6.71
CA ASN A 166 -21.59 -7.61 7.30
C ASN A 166 -21.30 -6.37 8.17
N MET A 167 -22.34 -5.79 8.76
CA MET A 167 -22.17 -4.70 9.72
C MET A 167 -21.29 -5.13 10.90
N SER A 168 -20.39 -4.24 11.30
CA SER A 168 -19.46 -4.42 12.42
C SER A 168 -19.06 -3.06 13.00
N PRO A 169 -18.51 -3.01 14.23
CA PRO A 169 -17.92 -1.78 14.77
C PRO A 169 -16.85 -1.18 13.84
N GLY A 170 -16.05 -2.05 13.21
CA GLY A 170 -15.03 -1.64 12.25
C GLY A 170 -15.60 -1.02 10.98
N LEU A 171 -16.66 -1.61 10.40
CA LEU A 171 -17.33 -1.05 9.23
C LEU A 171 -17.96 0.31 9.56
N MET A 172 -18.66 0.41 10.69
CA MET A 172 -19.29 1.65 11.16
C MET A 172 -18.27 2.77 11.39
N GLY A 173 -17.15 2.44 12.05
CA GLY A 173 -16.03 3.37 12.21
C GLY A 173 -15.47 3.81 10.86
N ALA A 174 -15.20 2.88 9.96
CA ALA A 174 -14.63 3.16 8.65
C ALA A 174 -15.53 4.07 7.78
N MET A 175 -16.86 3.93 7.89
CA MET A 175 -17.83 4.83 7.24
C MET A 175 -17.70 6.28 7.74
N GLY A 176 -17.39 6.46 9.02
CA GLY A 176 -17.11 7.75 9.65
C GLY A 176 -15.65 8.21 9.58
N GLY A 177 -14.76 7.45 8.92
CA GLY A 177 -13.33 7.78 8.84
C GLY A 177 -12.54 7.53 10.13
N ARG A 178 -13.02 6.67 11.03
CA ARG A 178 -12.34 6.31 12.29
C ARG A 178 -12.05 4.81 12.35
N LEU A 179 -10.79 4.46 12.51
CA LEU A 179 -10.39 3.12 12.91
C LEU A 179 -10.67 2.97 14.41
N VAL A 180 -11.64 2.14 14.79
CA VAL A 180 -12.08 2.03 16.19
C VAL A 180 -11.11 1.18 17.01
N ASP A 181 -10.99 1.51 18.30
CA ASP A 181 -9.98 0.93 19.20
C ASP A 181 -10.10 -0.59 19.36
N SER A 182 -11.32 -1.13 19.34
CA SER A 182 -11.54 -2.58 19.39
C SER A 182 -10.96 -3.31 18.18
N VAL A 183 -11.03 -2.70 16.98
CA VAL A 183 -10.41 -3.25 15.77
C VAL A 183 -8.90 -3.22 15.88
N VAL A 184 -8.33 -2.11 16.38
CA VAL A 184 -6.88 -2.01 16.61
C VAL A 184 -6.41 -3.05 17.62
N ALA A 185 -7.16 -3.27 18.70
CA ALA A 185 -6.85 -4.27 19.71
C ALA A 185 -6.86 -5.69 19.13
N ASP A 186 -7.87 -6.04 18.32
CA ASP A 186 -7.93 -7.32 17.62
C ASP A 186 -6.74 -7.48 16.65
N TRP A 187 -6.46 -6.48 15.82
CA TRP A 187 -5.38 -6.55 14.82
C TRP A 187 -3.98 -6.65 15.43
N LYS A 188 -3.75 -6.06 16.61
CA LYS A 188 -2.49 -6.23 17.36
C LYS A 188 -2.20 -7.69 17.73
N THR A 189 -3.21 -8.55 17.76
CA THR A 189 -3.03 -9.98 18.03
C THR A 189 -2.77 -10.80 16.76
N LYS A 190 -2.82 -10.19 15.57
CA LYS A 190 -2.78 -10.86 14.26
C LYS A 190 -1.68 -10.27 13.36
N THR A 191 -0.51 -9.99 13.92
CA THR A 191 0.61 -9.35 13.20
C THR A 191 1.60 -10.34 12.58
N ASP A 192 1.46 -11.64 12.82
CA ASP A 192 2.44 -12.65 12.40
C ASP A 192 2.63 -12.69 10.89
N GLU A 193 1.55 -12.68 10.10
CA GLU A 193 1.64 -12.61 8.63
C GLU A 193 2.27 -11.30 8.15
N LEU A 194 1.97 -10.18 8.83
CA LEU A 194 2.56 -8.89 8.50
C LEU A 194 4.08 -8.89 8.71
N LEU A 195 4.53 -9.41 9.86
CA LEU A 195 5.95 -9.52 10.17
C LEU A 195 6.67 -10.54 9.28
N SER A 196 6.01 -11.66 8.95
CA SER A 196 6.55 -12.65 8.01
C SER A 196 6.73 -12.06 6.60
N GLY A 197 5.70 -11.38 6.07
CA GLY A 197 5.76 -10.71 4.77
C GLY A 197 6.79 -9.59 4.75
N TYR A 198 6.91 -8.83 5.85
CA TYR A 198 7.94 -7.80 6.00
C TYR A 198 9.36 -8.38 6.02
N ASN A 199 9.59 -9.46 6.75
CA ASN A 199 10.89 -10.14 6.76
C ASN A 199 11.27 -10.64 5.35
N ASN A 200 10.32 -11.16 4.58
CA ASN A 200 10.54 -11.54 3.18
C ASN A 200 10.80 -10.32 2.28
N LEU A 201 10.17 -9.17 2.54
CA LEU A 201 10.49 -7.91 1.88
C LEU A 201 11.95 -7.48 2.16
N ILE A 202 12.40 -7.60 3.42
CA ILE A 202 13.77 -7.26 3.82
C ILE A 202 14.79 -8.18 3.17
N GLN A 203 14.52 -9.48 3.05
CA GLN A 203 15.41 -10.42 2.36
C GLN A 203 15.66 -10.04 0.89
N LYS A 204 14.68 -9.40 0.23
CA LYS A 204 14.85 -8.88 -1.14
C LYS A 204 15.72 -7.63 -1.25
N LEU A 205 15.98 -6.96 -0.12
CA LEU A 205 16.77 -5.73 -0.04
C LEU A 205 18.23 -5.97 0.39
N GLN A 206 18.57 -7.19 0.82
CA GLN A 206 19.91 -7.65 1.17
C GLN A 206 20.69 -8.06 -0.07
#